data_AF-A0A9C9G8Q9-F1
#
_entry.id   AF-A0A9C9G8Q9-F1
#
_cell.length_a   1.000
_cell.length_b   1.000
_cell.length_c   1.000
_cell.angle_alpha   90.00
_cell.angle_beta   90.00
_cell.angle_gamma   90.00
#
_symmetry.space_group_name_H-M   'P 1'
#
loop_
_entity.id
_entity.type
_entity.pdbx_description
1 polymer ?
#
loop_
_entity_poly.entity_id
_entity_poly.type
_entity_poly.pdbx_seq_one_letter_code
_entity_poly.pdbx_strand_id
1 'polypeptide(L)'
;MKHSATLFGREVQVELSRRAEKALQARDKPVVAVVHLIFGCMLAKRVWFRDAVGDDVVPVTDNLGMTFNVVRYAVCSLKLIDGGAEPEDFPLALEKGRFVPDAVFIDYRKHEFTGEFSYTAARARVPDAMSDPLLETR
;
A
#
# COMPACT_ATOMS: atom_id res chain seq x y z
N MET A 1 5.19 4.93 16.61
CA MET A 1 5.66 6.20 16.04
C MET A 1 4.91 6.48 14.75
N LYS A 2 4.67 7.75 14.40
CA LYS A 2 3.93 8.12 13.20
C LYS A 2 4.87 8.80 12.21
N HIS A 3 4.75 8.41 10.94
CA HIS A 3 5.47 8.92 9.79
C HIS A 3 4.45 9.26 8.69
N SER A 4 4.90 9.96 7.66
CA SER A 4 4.11 10.19 6.45
C SER A 4 4.92 9.83 5.21
N ALA A 5 4.22 9.40 4.16
CA ALA A 5 4.79 9.14 2.85
C ALA A 5 3.79 9.56 1.76
N THR A 6 4.28 9.89 0.57
CA THR A 6 3.44 10.34 -0.54
C THR A 6 3.35 9.26 -1.61
N LEU A 7 2.17 8.66 -1.80
CA LEU A 7 1.88 7.69 -2.85
C LEU A 7 0.93 8.31 -3.87
N PHE A 8 1.32 8.33 -5.15
CA PHE A 8 0.52 8.91 -6.24
C PHE A 8 -0.04 10.32 -5.91
N GLY A 9 0.79 11.18 -5.33
CA GLY A 9 0.41 12.56 -4.95
C GLY A 9 -0.45 12.68 -3.69
N ARG A 10 -0.73 11.57 -2.98
CA ARG A 10 -1.52 11.57 -1.75
C ARG A 10 -0.70 11.18 -0.54
N GLU A 11 -0.89 11.93 0.55
CA GLU A 11 -0.24 11.64 1.82
C GLU A 11 -0.89 10.43 2.52
N VAL A 12 -0.06 9.47 2.88
CA VAL A 12 -0.40 8.28 3.66
C VAL A 12 0.29 8.35 5.02
N GLN A 13 -0.48 8.16 6.09
CA GLN A 13 0.05 8.10 7.44
C GLN A 13 0.60 6.68 7.71
N VAL A 14 1.86 6.56 8.11
CA VAL A 14 2.48 5.27 8.43
C VAL A 14 2.72 5.19 9.93
N GLU A 15 2.05 4.26 10.59
CA GLU A 15 2.18 4.05 12.02
C GLU A 15 2.97 2.77 12.31
N LEU A 16 4.11 2.94 12.99
CA LEU A 16 4.97 1.84 13.42
C LEU A 16 4.69 1.52 14.89
N SER A 17 4.48 0.25 15.20
CA SER A 17 4.58 -0.21 16.59
C SER A 17 6.00 0.01 17.12
N ARG A 18 6.15 0.07 18.45
CA ARG A 18 7.48 0.13 19.08
C ARG A 18 8.39 -1.06 18.71
N ARG A 19 7.82 -2.22 18.40
CA ARG A 19 8.59 -3.41 18.02
C ARG A 19 9.05 -3.35 16.58
N ALA A 20 8.18 -2.87 15.69
CA ALA A 20 8.54 -2.63 14.29
C ALA A 20 9.67 -1.61 14.18
N GLU A 21 9.59 -0.52 14.92
CA GLU A 21 10.65 0.49 14.98
C GLU A 21 12.00 -0.11 15.40
N LYS A 22 12.03 -0.85 16.51
CA LYS A 22 13.25 -1.53 16.97
C LYS A 22 13.78 -2.52 15.95
N ALA A 23 12.90 -3.30 15.32
CA ALA A 23 13.28 -4.26 14.28
C ALA A 23 13.86 -3.56 13.05
N LEU A 24 13.31 -2.42 12.63
CA LEU A 24 13.82 -1.63 11.50
C LEU A 24 15.19 -1.01 11.80
N GLN A 25 15.41 -0.51 13.02
CA GLN A 25 16.70 0.07 13.43
C GLN A 25 17.82 -0.97 13.52
N ALA A 26 17.48 -2.23 13.82
CA ALA A 26 18.44 -3.32 13.93
C ALA A 26 18.82 -3.96 12.57
N ARG A 27 18.26 -3.48 11.46
CA ARG A 27 18.51 -4.04 10.12
C ARG A 27 19.61 -3.30 9.40
N ASP A 28 20.45 -4.08 8.71
CA ASP A 28 21.49 -3.56 7.80
C ASP A 28 20.94 -3.16 6.43
N LYS A 29 19.77 -3.70 6.06
CA LYS A 29 19.11 -3.44 4.78
C LYS A 29 17.68 -2.93 4.98
N PRO A 30 17.25 -1.92 4.21
CA PRO A 30 15.87 -1.49 4.20
C PRO A 30 14.92 -2.65 3.90
N VAL A 31 13.69 -2.53 4.40
CA VAL A 31 12.58 -3.40 4.01
C VAL A 31 11.53 -2.57 3.28
N VAL A 32 10.82 -3.19 2.34
CA VAL A 32 9.75 -2.56 1.59
C VAL A 32 8.41 -3.17 1.97
N ALA A 33 7.50 -2.33 2.43
CA ALA A 33 6.10 -2.67 2.63
C ALA A 33 5.37 -2.66 1.27
N VAL A 34 5.05 -3.84 0.74
CA VAL A 34 4.29 -4.02 -0.50
C VAL A 34 2.81 -4.02 -0.18
N VAL A 35 2.12 -2.93 -0.52
CA VAL A 35 0.70 -2.74 -0.21
C VAL A 35 -0.15 -3.02 -1.44
N HIS A 36 -0.95 -4.08 -1.40
CA HIS A 36 -1.90 -4.39 -2.48
C HIS A 36 -3.34 -4.22 -2.03
N LEU A 37 -4.10 -3.51 -2.86
CA LEU A 37 -5.55 -3.61 -2.89
C LEU A 37 -5.93 -4.56 -4.03
N ILE A 38 -6.49 -5.71 -3.67
CA ILE A 38 -6.78 -6.79 -4.60
C ILE A 38 -8.24 -6.70 -5.04
N PHE A 39 -8.49 -6.63 -6.35
CA PHE A 39 -9.79 -6.75 -6.99
C PHE A 39 -9.85 -8.00 -7.87
N GLY A 40 -11.05 -8.56 -8.07
CA GLY A 40 -11.28 -9.77 -8.86
C GLY A 40 -12.34 -10.66 -8.22
N CYS A 41 -12.06 -11.96 -8.10
CA CYS A 41 -12.93 -12.91 -7.36
C CYS A 41 -13.22 -12.48 -5.91
N MET A 42 -12.33 -11.69 -5.31
CA MET A 42 -12.44 -11.23 -3.94
C MET A 42 -11.83 -9.82 -3.82
N LEU A 43 -12.45 -8.97 -3.00
CA LEU A 43 -11.83 -7.75 -2.50
C LEU A 43 -11.00 -8.09 -1.26
N ALA A 44 -9.69 -7.85 -1.33
CA ALA A 44 -8.79 -8.11 -0.21
C ALA A 44 -7.74 -7.01 -0.04
N LYS A 45 -7.30 -6.83 1.20
CA LYS A 45 -6.22 -5.92 1.59
C LYS A 45 -5.02 -6.75 2.04
N ARG A 46 -3.85 -6.45 1.50
CA ARG A 46 -2.61 -7.14 1.89
C ARG A 46 -1.44 -6.18 2.02
N VAL A 47 -0.60 -6.45 3.00
CA VAL A 47 0.70 -5.81 3.21
C VAL A 47 1.72 -6.91 3.42
N TRP A 48 2.72 -7.00 2.55
CA TRP A 48 3.86 -7.90 2.71
C TRP A 48 5.14 -7.10 2.87
N PHE A 49 6.20 -7.78 3.29
CA PHE A 49 7.49 -7.16 3.55
C PHE A 49 8.56 -7.89 2.74
N ARG A 50 9.31 -7.16 1.93
CA ARG A 50 10.37 -7.70 1.05
C ARG A 50 11.64 -6.89 1.19
N ASP A 51 12.81 -7.53 1.06
CA ASP A 51 14.10 -6.83 1.18
C ASP A 51 14.42 -5.94 -0.04
N ALA A 52 13.85 -6.26 -1.20
CA ALA A 52 13.96 -5.45 -2.41
C ALA A 52 12.73 -5.66 -3.30
N VAL A 53 12.29 -4.59 -3.96
CA VAL A 53 11.28 -4.62 -5.04
C VAL A 53 11.73 -3.64 -6.13
N GLY A 54 11.01 -3.61 -7.26
CA GLY A 54 11.31 -2.76 -8.41
C GLY A 54 11.14 -1.25 -8.16
N ASP A 55 11.01 -0.47 -9.22
CA ASP A 55 11.34 0.96 -9.23
C ASP A 55 10.32 1.91 -8.54
N ASP A 56 9.19 1.40 -8.04
CA ASP A 56 8.09 2.23 -7.49
C ASP A 56 8.11 2.40 -5.95
N VAL A 57 9.29 2.26 -5.33
CA VAL A 57 9.44 2.37 -3.87
C VAL A 57 9.45 3.82 -3.43
N VAL A 58 8.48 4.20 -2.60
CA VAL A 58 8.48 5.47 -1.89
C VAL A 58 9.15 5.30 -0.53
N PRO A 59 10.16 6.11 -0.17
CA PRO A 59 10.78 6.05 1.14
C PRO A 59 9.81 6.56 2.22
N VAL A 60 9.76 5.85 3.35
CA VAL A 60 9.04 6.25 4.58
C VAL A 60 10.02 6.66 5.67
N THR A 61 11.11 5.89 5.81
CA THR A 61 12.28 6.17 6.66
C THR A 61 13.53 5.61 5.94
N ASP A 62 14.72 5.82 6.49
CA ASP A 62 15.96 5.28 5.91
C ASP A 62 15.95 3.74 5.77
N ASN A 63 15.24 3.04 6.68
CA ASN A 63 15.18 1.57 6.69
C ASN A 63 13.81 0.99 6.25
N LEU A 64 12.89 1.85 5.78
CA LEU A 64 11.54 1.44 5.37
C LEU A 64 11.12 2.16 4.09
N GLY A 65 10.88 1.40 3.03
CA GLY A 65 10.19 1.84 1.83
C GLY A 65 8.75 1.29 1.77
N MET A 66 7.95 1.80 0.84
CA MET A 66 6.58 1.35 0.61
C MET A 66 6.21 1.44 -0.87
N THR A 67 5.46 0.44 -1.36
CA THR A 67 4.80 0.48 -2.67
C THR A 67 3.30 0.32 -2.50
N PHE A 68 2.52 0.87 -3.42
CA PHE A 68 1.08 0.65 -3.46
C PHE A 68 0.61 0.29 -4.87
N ASN A 69 -0.11 -0.83 -5.00
CA ASN A 69 -0.70 -1.23 -6.26
C ASN A 69 -2.15 -1.72 -6.10
N VAL A 70 -2.93 -1.46 -7.14
CA VAL A 70 -4.26 -2.02 -7.32
C VAL A 70 -4.15 -3.16 -8.32
N VAL A 71 -4.35 -4.38 -7.85
CA VAL A 71 -4.00 -5.60 -8.60
C VAL A 71 -5.17 -6.56 -8.67
N ARG A 72 -5.09 -7.50 -9.61
CA ARG A 72 -5.85 -8.75 -9.59
C ARG A 72 -4.89 -9.94 -9.58
N TYR A 73 -5.41 -11.09 -9.21
CA TYR A 73 -4.71 -12.36 -9.35
C TYR A 73 -5.56 -13.29 -10.21
N ALA A 74 -4.92 -14.08 -11.07
CA ALA A 74 -5.60 -15.11 -11.86
C ALA A 74 -6.18 -16.23 -10.97
N VAL A 75 -5.64 -16.39 -9.75
CA VAL A 75 -6.10 -17.36 -8.75
C VAL A 75 -7.08 -16.73 -7.77
N CYS A 76 -8.14 -17.47 -7.43
CA CYS A 76 -9.17 -17.03 -6.49
C CYS A 76 -8.99 -17.65 -5.10
N SER A 77 -7.76 -17.58 -4.55
CA SER A 77 -7.41 -18.15 -3.24
C SER A 77 -6.31 -17.36 -2.56
N LEU A 78 -6.59 -16.84 -1.35
CA LEU A 78 -5.61 -16.12 -0.53
C LEU A 78 -4.39 -16.99 -0.20
N LYS A 79 -4.58 -18.30 0.02
CA LYS A 79 -3.46 -19.22 0.29
C LYS A 79 -2.49 -19.31 -0.90
N LEU A 80 -3.00 -19.31 -2.13
CA LEU A 80 -2.16 -19.34 -3.33
C LEU A 80 -1.49 -17.99 -3.58
N ILE A 81 -2.20 -16.88 -3.30
CA ILE A 81 -1.64 -15.52 -3.37
C ILE A 81 -0.49 -15.36 -2.37
N ASP A 82 -0.72 -15.71 -1.11
CA ASP A 82 0.30 -15.67 -0.05
C ASP A 82 1.44 -16.68 -0.32
N GLY A 83 1.19 -17.70 -1.16
CA GLY A 83 2.16 -18.68 -1.62
C GLY A 83 2.99 -18.27 -2.84
N GLY A 84 2.86 -17.02 -3.31
CA GLY A 84 3.69 -16.47 -4.39
C GLY A 84 3.03 -16.44 -5.77
N ALA A 85 1.70 -16.43 -5.85
CA ALA A 85 1.06 -16.06 -7.11
C ALA A 85 1.48 -14.63 -7.51
N GLU A 86 1.63 -14.39 -8.81
CA GLU A 86 2.03 -13.08 -9.31
C GLU A 86 0.82 -12.17 -9.55
N PRO A 87 0.91 -10.88 -9.16
CA PRO A 87 -0.15 -9.92 -9.41
C PRO A 87 -0.17 -9.47 -10.88
N GLU A 88 -1.35 -9.13 -11.37
CA GLU A 88 -1.54 -8.38 -12.61
C GLU A 88 -2.15 -7.02 -12.28
N ASP A 89 -1.75 -5.99 -13.03
CA ASP A 89 -2.34 -4.66 -12.90
C ASP A 89 -3.85 -4.71 -13.20
N PHE A 90 -4.63 -4.07 -12.33
CA PHE A 90 -6.08 -4.03 -12.50
C PHE A 90 -6.47 -2.91 -13.49
N PRO A 91 -7.26 -3.17 -14.56
CA PRO A 91 -7.50 -2.21 -15.65
C PRO A 91 -8.14 -0.87 -15.26
N LEU A 92 -8.83 -0.79 -14.11
CA LEU A 92 -9.39 0.47 -13.58
C LEU A 92 -8.33 1.35 -12.86
N ALA A 93 -7.06 0.99 -12.95
CA ALA A 93 -5.93 1.65 -12.31
C ALA A 93 -5.44 2.93 -13.03
N LEU A 94 -6.09 3.42 -14.09
CA LEU A 94 -5.76 4.76 -14.61
C LEU A 94 -5.90 5.85 -13.51
N GLU A 95 -6.62 5.55 -12.44
CA GLU A 95 -6.76 6.38 -11.25
C GLU A 95 -6.20 5.69 -9.97
N LYS A 96 -5.02 5.02 -10.02
CA LYS A 96 -4.36 4.39 -8.84
C LYS A 96 -4.41 5.30 -7.59
N GLY A 97 -4.24 6.61 -7.79
CA GLY A 97 -4.34 7.64 -6.76
C GLY A 97 -5.64 7.62 -5.93
N ARG A 98 -6.79 7.29 -6.51
CA ARG A 98 -8.08 7.25 -5.78
C ARG A 98 -8.12 6.13 -4.75
N PHE A 99 -7.34 5.08 -4.94
CA PHE A 99 -7.31 3.91 -4.08
C PHE A 99 -6.22 3.95 -3.02
N VAL A 100 -5.35 4.97 -3.04
CA VAL A 100 -4.29 5.15 -2.03
C VAL A 100 -4.91 5.16 -0.62
N PRO A 101 -4.40 4.34 0.32
CA PRO A 101 -4.92 4.26 1.68
C PRO A 101 -4.66 5.54 2.47
N ASP A 102 -5.43 5.77 3.53
CA ASP A 102 -5.21 6.91 4.42
C ASP A 102 -4.11 6.62 5.44
N ALA A 103 -4.05 5.37 5.91
CA ALA A 103 -3.04 4.93 6.86
C ALA A 103 -2.59 3.48 6.64
N VAL A 104 -1.34 3.22 6.97
CA VAL A 104 -0.71 1.89 7.01
C VAL A 104 -0.15 1.68 8.42
N PHE A 105 -0.57 0.61 9.08
CA PHE A 105 -0.01 0.19 10.36
C PHE A 105 0.95 -0.97 10.16
N ILE A 106 2.11 -0.91 10.82
CA ILE A 106 3.16 -1.92 10.73
C ILE A 106 3.58 -2.35 12.14
N ASP A 107 3.59 -3.65 12.36
CA ASP A 107 3.98 -4.31 13.59
C ASP A 107 5.05 -5.37 13.33
N TYR A 108 5.71 -5.82 14.39
CA TYR A 108 6.71 -6.89 14.33
C TYR A 108 6.43 -7.91 15.43
N ARG A 109 6.07 -9.14 15.03
CA ARG A 109 5.73 -10.25 15.93
C ARG A 109 6.31 -11.54 15.40
N LYS A 110 6.73 -12.44 16.29
CA LYS A 110 7.26 -13.76 15.92
C LYS A 110 8.38 -13.70 14.88
N HIS A 111 9.25 -12.70 15.00
CA HIS A 111 10.36 -12.42 14.08
C HIS A 111 9.97 -12.00 12.65
N GLU A 112 8.72 -11.62 12.45
CA GLU A 112 8.20 -11.21 11.14
C GLU A 112 7.49 -9.86 11.22
N PHE A 113 7.59 -9.08 10.14
CA PHE A 113 6.78 -7.89 9.97
C PHE A 113 5.36 -8.27 9.54
N THR A 114 4.39 -7.54 10.08
CA THR A 114 2.98 -7.67 9.73
C THR A 114 2.41 -6.28 9.52
N GLY A 115 1.46 -6.12 8.61
CA GLY A 115 0.85 -4.82 8.37
C GLY A 115 -0.58 -4.91 7.88
N GLU A 116 -1.27 -3.79 8.04
CA GLU A 116 -2.63 -3.58 7.57
C GLU A 116 -2.80 -2.12 7.14
N PHE A 117 -3.83 -1.85 6.34
CA PHE A 117 -4.13 -0.48 5.92
C PHE A 117 -5.62 -0.15 5.97
N SER A 118 -5.90 1.12 6.19
CA SER A 118 -7.25 1.62 6.42
C SER A 118 -7.60 2.79 5.51
N TYR A 119 -8.91 2.96 5.32
CA TYR A 119 -9.51 4.13 4.72
C TYR A 119 -10.35 4.78 5.81
N THR A 120 -10.11 6.06 6.08
CA THR A 120 -10.86 6.82 7.08
C THR A 120 -11.94 7.62 6.37
N ALA A 121 -13.19 7.48 6.79
CA ALA A 121 -14.31 8.22 6.20
C ALA A 121 -14.18 9.75 6.30
N ALA A 122 -13.35 10.26 7.23
CA ALA A 122 -13.22 11.68 7.58
C ALA A 122 -12.33 12.50 6.63
N ARG A 123 -11.43 11.87 5.86
CA ARG A 123 -10.80 12.55 4.72
C ARG A 123 -11.81 12.47 3.59
N ALA A 124 -12.78 13.39 3.61
CA ALA A 124 -13.69 13.61 2.50
C ALA A 124 -12.85 13.57 1.22
N ARG A 125 -13.06 12.53 0.41
CA ARG A 125 -12.43 12.43 -0.91
C ARG A 125 -12.91 13.68 -1.63
N VAL A 126 -12.05 14.68 -1.75
CA VAL A 126 -12.36 15.87 -2.55
C VAL A 126 -12.80 15.31 -3.89
N PRO A 127 -14.00 15.64 -4.39
CA PRO A 127 -14.38 15.23 -5.71
C PRO A 127 -13.43 15.95 -6.66
N ASP A 128 -12.39 15.25 -7.11
CA ASP A 128 -11.58 15.61 -8.27
C ASP A 128 -12.39 15.46 -9.59
N ALA A 129 -13.71 15.47 -9.49
CA ALA A 129 -14.66 15.38 -10.58
C ALA A 129 -15.11 16.77 -11.07
N MET A 130 -14.56 17.85 -10.52
CA MET A 130 -14.82 19.23 -10.97
C MET A 130 -13.65 19.86 -11.75
N SER A 131 -12.62 19.07 -12.05
CA SER A 131 -11.45 19.47 -12.83
C SER A 131 -11.34 18.67 -14.14
N ASP A 132 -12.39 17.94 -14.55
CA ASP A 132 -12.46 17.32 -15.88
C ASP A 132 -13.00 18.33 -16.91
N PRO A 133 -12.16 18.92 -17.77
CA PRO A 133 -12.62 19.82 -18.83
C PRO A 133 -13.50 19.13 -19.88
N LEU A 134 -13.67 17.80 -19.84
CA LEU A 134 -14.52 17.06 -20.77
C LEU A 134 -16.01 17.04 -20.40
N LEU A 135 -16.41 17.56 -19.23
CA LEU A 135 -17.81 17.66 -18.83
C LEU A 135 -18.48 19.01 -19.16
N GLU A 136 -17.75 19.99 -19.68
CA GLU A 136 -18.31 21.30 -20.08
C GLU A 136 -18.77 21.37 -21.55
N THR A 137 -18.78 20.25 -22.28
CA THR A 137 -19.32 20.21 -23.65
C THR A 137 -20.44 19.19 -23.79
N ARG A 138 -21.63 19.55 -23.28
CA ARG A 138 -22.92 19.05 -23.78
C ARG A 138 -24.02 20.09 -23.60
#